data_AF-A0A1G5PV04-F1
#
_entry.id   AF-A0A1G5PV04-F1
#
_cell.length_a   1.000
_cell.length_b   1.000
_cell.length_c   1.000
_cell.angle_alpha   90.00
_cell.angle_beta   90.00
_cell.angle_gamma   90.00
#
_symmetry.space_group_name_H-M   'P 1'
#
loop_
_entity.id
_entity.type
_entity.pdbx_description
1 polymer ?
#
loop_
_entity_poly.entity_id
_entity_poly.type
_entity_poly.pdbx_seq_one_letter_code
_entity_poly.pdbx_strand_id
1 'polypeptide(L)'
;MRKPKGRLADVFNLPDDEAGKPRTVLMLDQLTHVPETGDVLQVADRNLSIAQVDGRRIRNCLTGWKMAGRGSVAVLINEPTDTLRPLAQRPDRLFVTWTPKDELPWHFQTDDLPTFTRLNEDWNAHPNDVALKLEQNGKTLLAHMRPNPYVYREYENVPAITVCFEDCKRYRVTSVNDHGWYDGLCRFSGLAPSWGEFYEISGDTRDDMQPTPWVKMEGSGARHFHFYLRDEALEVKAQGWSLETKN
;
A
#
# COMPACT_ATOMS: atom_id res chain seq x y z
N MET A 1 -16.73 17.88 -2.44
CA MET A 1 -15.56 17.11 -1.97
C MET A 1 -16.01 15.70 -1.65
N ARG A 2 -15.40 14.68 -2.26
CA ARG A 2 -15.65 13.29 -1.85
C ARG A 2 -14.90 13.00 -0.56
N LYS A 3 -15.60 12.38 0.39
CA LYS A 3 -15.02 11.93 1.64
C LYS A 3 -14.09 10.75 1.38
N PRO A 4 -12.92 10.67 2.05
CA PRO A 4 -12.14 9.44 2.08
C PRO A 4 -12.99 8.23 2.45
N LYS A 5 -12.63 7.07 1.90
CA LYS A 5 -13.35 5.81 2.11
C LYS A 5 -12.40 4.65 2.30
N GLY A 6 -12.91 3.59 2.90
CA GLY A 6 -12.21 2.34 3.15
C GLY A 6 -13.22 1.20 3.31
N ARG A 7 -12.81 -0.04 3.04
CA ARG A 7 -13.64 -1.21 3.28
C ARG A 7 -13.50 -1.64 4.74
N LEU A 8 -14.62 -1.87 5.40
CA LEU A 8 -14.65 -2.46 6.74
C LEU A 8 -14.45 -3.98 6.63
N ALA A 9 -13.27 -4.45 7.04
CA ALA A 9 -12.88 -5.86 6.96
C ALA A 9 -13.27 -6.67 8.20
N ASP A 10 -13.21 -6.07 9.39
CA ASP A 10 -13.51 -6.75 10.66
C ASP A 10 -13.84 -5.75 11.80
N VAL A 11 -14.48 -6.23 12.87
CA VAL A 11 -14.85 -5.45 14.06
C VAL A 11 -14.75 -6.29 15.34
N PHE A 12 -14.00 -5.82 16.33
CA PHE A 12 -13.88 -6.49 17.62
C PHE A 12 -13.73 -5.52 18.81
N ASN A 13 -14.02 -6.04 20.01
CA ASN A 13 -13.90 -5.32 21.27
C ASN A 13 -12.50 -5.50 21.87
N LEU A 14 -12.01 -4.45 22.52
CA LEU A 14 -10.96 -4.50 23.53
C LEU A 14 -11.57 -4.49 24.93
N PRO A 15 -10.81 -4.83 25.99
CA PRO A 15 -11.21 -4.49 27.35
C PRO A 15 -11.49 -3.00 27.47
N ASP A 16 -12.49 -2.64 28.26
CA ASP A 16 -12.84 -1.25 28.53
C ASP A 16 -11.64 -0.46 29.06
N ASP A 17 -11.63 0.86 28.84
CA ASP A 17 -10.59 1.71 29.42
C ASP A 17 -10.69 1.79 30.95
N GLU A 18 -9.72 2.43 31.60
CA GLU A 18 -9.71 2.61 33.07
C GLU A 18 -10.95 3.37 33.59
N ALA A 19 -11.66 4.09 32.72
CA ALA A 19 -12.90 4.79 33.04
C ALA A 19 -14.17 3.96 32.74
N GLY A 20 -14.02 2.69 32.35
CA GLY A 20 -15.11 1.79 32.00
C GLY A 20 -15.76 2.11 30.66
N LYS A 21 -15.09 2.83 29.76
CA LYS A 21 -15.62 3.13 28.43
C LYS A 21 -15.35 2.00 27.46
N PRO A 22 -16.33 1.67 26.60
CA PRO A 22 -16.17 0.64 25.59
C PRO A 22 -15.10 1.02 24.59
N ARG A 23 -14.33 0.03 24.15
CA ARG A 23 -13.24 0.21 23.19
C ARG A 23 -13.45 -0.75 22.02
N THR A 24 -13.90 -0.21 20.89
CA THR A 24 -14.15 -0.99 19.68
C THR A 24 -13.10 -0.69 18.63
N VAL A 25 -12.56 -1.75 18.01
CA VAL A 25 -11.63 -1.65 16.90
C VAL A 25 -12.35 -2.02 15.61
N LEU A 26 -12.22 -1.15 14.62
CA LEU A 26 -12.63 -1.35 13.24
C LEU A 26 -11.39 -1.61 12.39
N MET A 27 -11.34 -2.76 11.75
CA MET A 27 -10.28 -3.07 10.79
C MET A 27 -10.69 -2.56 9.42
N LEU A 28 -9.93 -1.62 8.88
CA LEU A 28 -10.17 -1.04 7.56
C LEU A 28 -9.07 -1.45 6.59
N ASP A 29 -9.43 -1.69 5.34
CA ASP A 29 -8.47 -1.85 4.23
C ASP A 29 -8.99 -1.17 2.96
N GLN A 30 -8.25 -1.28 1.85
CA GLN A 30 -8.58 -0.61 0.58
C GLN A 30 -8.87 0.88 0.77
N LEU A 31 -8.00 1.52 1.54
CA LEU A 31 -8.17 2.87 2.01
C LEU A 31 -7.82 3.85 0.90
N THR A 32 -8.68 4.81 0.61
CA THR A 32 -8.31 5.95 -0.25
C THR A 32 -7.43 6.96 0.49
N HIS A 33 -7.36 6.84 1.82
CA HIS A 33 -6.48 7.61 2.71
C HIS A 33 -6.38 6.91 4.07
N VAL A 34 -5.29 7.12 4.81
CA VAL A 34 -5.16 6.60 6.17
C VAL A 34 -5.90 7.53 7.13
N PRO A 35 -6.93 7.08 7.86
CA PRO A 35 -7.61 7.94 8.83
C PRO A 35 -6.66 8.38 9.92
N GLU A 36 -6.95 9.52 10.57
CA GLU A 36 -6.19 10.02 11.71
C GLU A 36 -7.03 10.14 12.98
N THR A 37 -6.35 10.18 14.13
CA THR A 37 -6.99 10.56 15.39
C THR A 37 -7.62 11.94 15.25
N GLY A 38 -8.91 12.03 15.60
CA GLY A 38 -9.72 13.24 15.46
C GLY A 38 -10.63 13.24 14.23
N ASP A 39 -10.41 12.37 13.24
CA ASP A 39 -11.33 12.21 12.12
C ASP A 39 -12.70 11.67 12.59
N VAL A 40 -13.73 11.92 11.80
CA VAL A 40 -15.10 11.44 12.08
C VAL A 40 -15.48 10.37 11.07
N LEU A 41 -15.44 9.11 11.51
CA LEU A 41 -15.81 7.95 10.71
C LEU A 41 -17.33 7.82 10.60
N GLN A 42 -17.81 7.70 9.38
CA GLN A 42 -19.19 7.44 9.03
C GLN A 42 -19.37 5.97 8.69
N VAL A 43 -20.06 5.26 9.58
CA VAL A 43 -20.38 3.84 9.44
C VAL A 43 -21.91 3.70 9.47
N ALA A 44 -22.49 3.29 8.35
CA ALA A 44 -23.94 3.33 8.13
C ALA A 44 -24.51 4.74 8.38
N ASP A 45 -25.40 4.89 9.35
CA ASP A 45 -26.06 6.13 9.75
C ASP A 45 -25.40 6.81 10.97
N ARG A 46 -24.22 6.33 11.40
CA ARG A 46 -23.53 6.81 12.61
C ARG A 46 -22.26 7.58 12.28
N ASN A 47 -21.99 8.61 13.08
CA ASN A 47 -20.73 9.34 13.10
C ASN A 47 -19.95 8.93 14.35
N LEU A 48 -18.74 8.41 14.16
CA LEU A 48 -17.90 7.82 15.20
C LEU A 48 -16.56 8.57 15.21
N SER A 49 -16.25 9.25 16.32
CA SER A 49 -14.97 9.93 16.46
C SER A 49 -13.84 8.91 16.62
N ILE A 50 -12.80 9.06 15.80
CA ILE A 50 -11.63 8.20 15.87
C ILE A 50 -10.77 8.61 17.06
N ALA A 51 -10.71 7.72 18.05
CA ALA A 51 -9.96 7.92 19.29
C ALA A 51 -8.48 7.60 19.12
N GLN A 52 -8.16 6.60 18.32
CA GLN A 52 -6.79 6.21 18.00
C GLN A 52 -6.76 5.49 16.66
N VAL A 53 -5.68 5.69 15.91
CA VAL A 53 -5.38 4.90 14.71
C VAL A 53 -4.08 4.15 14.94
N ASP A 54 -4.10 2.84 14.72
CA ASP A 54 -2.90 2.01 14.71
C ASP A 54 -2.71 1.45 13.29
N GLY A 55 -1.86 2.14 12.53
CA GLY A 55 -1.40 1.71 11.20
C GLY A 55 -0.15 0.84 11.24
N ARG A 56 0.32 0.45 12.43
CA ARG A 56 1.71 0.00 12.60
C ARG A 56 1.75 -1.35 13.31
N ARG A 57 2.08 -2.37 12.50
CA ARG A 57 2.84 -3.60 12.82
C ARG A 57 2.06 -4.89 12.61
N ILE A 58 2.83 -5.92 12.24
CA ILE A 58 2.47 -7.34 12.15
C ILE A 58 1.87 -7.89 13.48
N ARG A 59 1.94 -7.12 14.57
CA ARG A 59 1.26 -7.35 15.84
C ARG A 59 0.69 -6.05 16.39
N ASN A 60 -0.61 -6.06 16.64
CA ASN A 60 -1.36 -5.01 17.31
C ASN A 60 -0.92 -4.89 18.79
N CYS A 61 -0.56 -3.69 19.25
CA CYS A 61 -0.16 -3.46 20.66
C CYS A 61 -1.37 -3.45 21.63
N LEU A 62 -2.59 -3.39 21.10
CA LEU A 62 -3.86 -3.42 21.83
C LEU A 62 -4.45 -4.84 21.96
N THR A 63 -4.09 -5.79 21.09
CA THR A 63 -4.66 -7.16 21.12
C THR A 63 -3.65 -8.30 21.10
N GLY A 64 -2.44 -8.09 20.57
CA GLY A 64 -1.48 -9.17 20.32
C GLY A 64 -1.83 -10.08 19.12
N TRP A 65 -2.88 -9.78 18.35
CA TRP A 65 -3.34 -10.62 17.24
C TRP A 65 -2.57 -10.33 15.94
N LYS A 66 -2.45 -11.38 15.10
CA LYS A 66 -1.77 -11.34 13.80
C LYS A 66 -2.74 -10.78 12.76
N MET A 67 -2.45 -9.60 12.21
CA MET A 67 -3.29 -8.97 11.19
C MET A 67 -3.23 -9.72 9.85
N ALA A 68 -4.38 -9.89 9.20
CA ALA A 68 -4.48 -10.45 7.86
C ALA A 68 -4.11 -9.39 6.81
N GLY A 69 -2.82 -9.12 6.64
CA GLY A 69 -2.30 -8.33 5.51
C GLY A 69 -1.64 -7.00 5.89
N ARG A 70 -0.52 -6.68 5.24
CA ARG A 70 0.24 -5.43 5.40
C ARG A 70 -0.40 -4.31 4.56
N GLY A 71 -1.54 -3.82 5.02
CA GLY A 71 -2.30 -2.74 4.36
C GLY A 71 -3.59 -2.37 5.09
N SER A 72 -3.98 -3.15 6.10
CA SER A 72 -5.10 -2.84 6.98
C SER A 72 -4.69 -1.89 8.10
N VAL A 73 -5.59 -0.99 8.47
CA VAL A 73 -5.44 -0.05 9.60
C VAL A 73 -6.47 -0.40 10.67
N ALA A 74 -6.06 -0.39 11.93
CA ALA A 74 -6.97 -0.54 13.07
C ALA A 74 -7.40 0.85 13.54
N VAL A 75 -8.70 1.10 13.53
CA VAL A 75 -9.31 2.34 14.01
C VAL A 75 -10.02 2.05 15.32
N LEU A 76 -9.56 2.67 16.41
CA LEU A 76 -10.20 2.61 17.71
C LEU A 76 -11.26 3.71 17.83
N ILE A 77 -12.44 3.31 18.27
CA ILE A 77 -13.53 4.20 18.67
C ILE A 77 -13.97 3.86 20.10
N ASN A 78 -14.45 4.86 20.84
CA ASN A 78 -14.91 4.70 22.23
C ASN A 78 -16.42 4.45 22.28
N GLU A 79 -16.90 3.50 21.48
CA GLU A 79 -18.32 3.17 21.28
C GLU A 79 -18.53 1.65 21.39
N PRO A 80 -19.72 1.14 21.81
CA PRO A 80 -19.95 -0.29 21.98
C PRO A 80 -19.97 -1.13 20.69
N THR A 81 -19.34 -2.33 20.78
CA THR A 81 -19.47 -3.55 19.94
C THR A 81 -20.81 -3.77 19.23
N ASP A 82 -21.86 -3.82 20.03
CA ASP A 82 -23.06 -4.63 19.73
C ASP A 82 -23.83 -4.17 18.48
N THR A 83 -23.67 -2.91 18.11
CA THR A 83 -24.33 -2.32 16.94
C THR A 83 -23.50 -2.41 15.65
N LEU A 84 -22.19 -2.67 15.75
CA LEU A 84 -21.26 -2.61 14.62
C LEU A 84 -20.84 -4.00 14.13
N ARG A 85 -20.78 -5.01 15.01
CA ARG A 85 -20.45 -6.40 14.64
C ARG A 85 -21.30 -6.97 13.50
N PRO A 86 -22.63 -6.77 13.45
CA PRO A 86 -23.45 -7.26 12.35
C PRO A 86 -23.07 -6.68 10.98
N LEU A 87 -22.48 -5.47 10.95
CA LEU A 87 -22.06 -4.81 9.72
C LEU A 87 -20.79 -5.44 9.13
N ALA A 88 -19.92 -5.99 9.98
CA ALA A 88 -18.68 -6.67 9.59
C ALA A 88 -18.92 -8.08 9.02
N GLN A 89 -20.08 -8.68 9.29
CA GLN A 89 -20.44 -10.02 8.79
C GLN A 89 -20.74 -10.05 7.27
N ARG A 90 -20.69 -8.89 6.59
CA ARG A 90 -20.80 -8.74 5.13
C ARG A 90 -19.65 -7.85 4.61
N PRO A 91 -18.38 -8.28 4.75
CA PRO A 91 -17.21 -7.43 4.52
C PRO A 91 -17.09 -6.95 3.06
N ASP A 92 -17.61 -7.71 2.11
CA ASP A 92 -17.64 -7.41 0.68
C ASP A 92 -18.62 -6.28 0.29
N ARG A 93 -19.32 -5.66 1.25
CA ARG A 93 -20.34 -4.63 0.95
C ARG A 93 -20.31 -3.36 1.79
N LEU A 94 -19.45 -3.23 2.80
CA LEU A 94 -19.44 -2.04 3.64
C LEU A 94 -18.19 -1.18 3.40
N PHE A 95 -18.33 -0.18 2.53
CA PHE A 95 -17.42 0.95 2.51
C PHE A 95 -17.84 1.97 3.56
N VAL A 96 -16.93 2.29 4.46
CA VAL A 96 -17.06 3.39 5.41
C VAL A 96 -16.40 4.62 4.81
N THR A 97 -16.88 5.80 5.19
CA THR A 97 -16.28 7.08 4.79
C THR A 97 -15.92 7.88 6.01
N TRP A 98 -15.06 8.90 5.93
CA TRP A 98 -14.84 9.79 7.07
C TRP A 98 -14.69 11.24 6.65
N THR A 99 -14.95 12.13 7.59
CA THR A 99 -14.59 13.54 7.46
C THR A 99 -13.23 13.74 8.12
N PRO A 100 -12.19 14.08 7.34
CA PRO A 100 -10.88 14.43 7.87
C PRO A 100 -10.96 15.64 8.81
N LYS A 101 -10.12 15.67 9.85
CA LYS A 101 -9.96 16.86 10.69
C LYS A 101 -9.28 18.02 9.95
N ASP A 102 -8.38 17.71 9.01
CA ASP A 102 -7.58 18.64 8.21
C ASP A 102 -7.88 18.49 6.71
N GLU A 103 -7.65 19.52 5.89
CA GLU A 103 -7.70 19.39 4.44
C GLU A 103 -6.59 18.46 3.94
N LEU A 104 -6.96 17.47 3.12
CA LEU A 104 -6.06 16.41 2.71
C LEU A 104 -5.58 16.61 1.27
N PRO A 105 -4.31 16.97 1.05
CA PRO A 105 -3.79 17.32 -0.27
C PRO A 105 -3.55 16.10 -1.20
N TRP A 106 -3.52 14.88 -0.66
CA TRP A 106 -3.04 13.67 -1.36
C TRP A 106 -4.16 12.72 -1.82
N HIS A 107 -5.29 13.24 -2.30
CA HIS A 107 -6.46 12.41 -2.57
C HIS A 107 -6.72 12.05 -4.02
N PHE A 108 -7.00 10.75 -4.23
CA PHE A 108 -7.84 10.29 -5.32
C PHE A 108 -9.27 10.77 -5.05
N GLN A 109 -9.70 11.78 -5.79
CA GLN A 109 -11.06 12.34 -5.67
C GLN A 109 -12.11 11.51 -6.45
N THR A 110 -11.68 10.43 -7.12
CA THR A 110 -12.46 9.62 -8.05
C THR A 110 -12.81 8.26 -7.43
N ASP A 111 -13.85 7.59 -7.97
CA ASP A 111 -14.12 6.16 -7.63
C ASP A 111 -13.21 5.22 -8.43
N ASP A 112 -12.55 5.73 -9.45
CA ASP A 112 -11.63 4.99 -10.29
C ASP A 112 -10.27 4.87 -9.57
N LEU A 113 -10.24 3.99 -8.58
CA LEU A 113 -9.04 3.71 -7.81
C LEU A 113 -8.11 2.79 -8.60
N PRO A 114 -6.79 2.97 -8.47
CA PRO A 114 -5.84 2.04 -9.07
C PRO A 114 -6.01 0.65 -8.47
N THR A 115 -5.94 -0.36 -9.33
CA THR A 115 -5.90 -1.78 -8.93
C THR A 115 -4.47 -2.29 -9.03
N PHE A 116 -4.08 -3.17 -8.10
CA PHE A 116 -2.73 -3.69 -7.99
C PHE A 116 -2.73 -5.20 -8.18
N THR A 117 -1.93 -5.69 -9.12
CA THR A 117 -1.69 -7.13 -9.33
C THR A 117 -0.25 -7.44 -8.95
N ARG A 118 -0.02 -8.29 -7.94
CA ARG A 118 1.33 -8.69 -7.52
C ARG A 118 1.96 -9.57 -8.61
N LEU A 119 3.23 -9.32 -8.90
CA LEU A 119 3.97 -9.97 -9.99
C LEU A 119 5.13 -10.86 -9.53
N ASN A 120 5.56 -10.71 -8.28
CA ASN A 120 6.71 -11.41 -7.71
C ASN A 120 6.25 -12.43 -6.65
N GLU A 121 5.78 -13.60 -7.09
CA GLU A 121 5.27 -14.62 -6.16
C GLU A 121 6.33 -15.56 -5.61
N ASP A 122 7.36 -15.82 -6.42
CA ASP A 122 8.45 -16.78 -6.21
C ASP A 122 9.84 -16.12 -6.21
N TRP A 123 9.88 -14.79 -6.23
CA TRP A 123 11.11 -14.01 -6.14
C TRP A 123 10.86 -12.67 -5.45
N ASN A 124 11.93 -12.03 -4.97
CA ASN A 124 11.89 -10.63 -4.57
C ASN A 124 13.32 -10.05 -4.46
N ALA A 125 13.43 -8.73 -4.44
CA ALA A 125 14.64 -8.02 -4.09
C ALA A 125 15.04 -8.30 -2.63
N HIS A 126 16.34 -8.33 -2.37
CA HIS A 126 16.88 -8.50 -1.03
C HIS A 126 16.44 -7.32 -0.14
N PRO A 127 15.84 -7.57 1.03
CA PRO A 127 15.14 -6.54 1.81
C PRO A 127 16.07 -5.44 2.35
N ASN A 128 17.36 -5.74 2.49
CA ASN A 128 18.35 -4.77 2.93
C ASN A 128 19.20 -4.21 1.77
N ASP A 129 18.89 -4.54 0.53
CA ASP A 129 19.66 -4.04 -0.61
C ASP A 129 19.34 -2.58 -0.88
N VAL A 130 20.41 -1.82 -1.15
CA VAL A 130 20.38 -0.41 -1.56
C VAL A 130 20.98 -0.25 -2.96
N ALA A 131 21.19 -1.36 -3.66
CA ALA A 131 21.96 -1.44 -4.89
C ALA A 131 21.09 -1.56 -6.14
N LEU A 132 19.91 -0.93 -6.17
CA LEU A 132 19.19 -0.79 -7.43
C LEU A 132 20.11 -0.08 -8.43
N LYS A 133 20.44 -0.79 -9.52
CA LYS A 133 21.19 -0.21 -10.63
C LYS A 133 20.32 -0.26 -11.86
N LEU A 134 20.12 0.89 -12.47
CA LEU A 134 19.37 1.02 -13.70
C LEU A 134 20.32 1.15 -14.88
N GLU A 135 20.04 0.41 -15.93
CA GLU A 135 20.75 0.45 -17.20
C GLU A 135 19.73 0.58 -18.33
N GLN A 136 19.98 1.51 -19.25
CA GLN A 136 19.14 1.70 -20.44
C GLN A 136 19.80 0.99 -21.61
N ASN A 137 19.09 0.05 -22.24
CA ASN A 137 19.52 -0.65 -23.43
C ASN A 137 18.49 -0.45 -24.55
N GLY A 138 18.65 0.65 -25.29
CA GLY A 138 17.68 1.11 -26.29
C GLY A 138 16.31 1.32 -25.65
N LYS A 139 15.33 0.50 -26.07
CA LYS A 139 13.95 0.55 -25.56
C LYS A 139 13.72 -0.28 -24.31
N THR A 140 14.74 -0.98 -23.81
CA THR A 140 14.62 -1.83 -22.63
C THR A 140 15.28 -1.17 -21.43
N LEU A 141 14.57 -1.09 -20.31
CA LEU A 141 15.15 -0.70 -19.02
C LEU A 141 15.51 -1.96 -18.25
N LEU A 142 16.76 -2.06 -17.79
CA LEU A 142 17.24 -3.15 -16.95
C LEU A 142 17.39 -2.64 -15.52
N ALA A 143 16.74 -3.31 -14.57
CA ALA A 143 16.87 -3.05 -13.15
C ALA A 143 17.60 -4.20 -12.46
N HIS A 144 18.86 -3.98 -12.11
CA HIS A 144 19.72 -4.96 -11.45
C HIS A 144 19.61 -4.81 -9.93
N MET A 145 19.47 -5.93 -9.23
CA MET A 145 19.36 -5.99 -7.76
C MET A 145 19.82 -7.34 -7.22
N ARG A 146 20.08 -7.43 -5.91
CA ARG A 146 20.29 -8.72 -5.25
C ARG A 146 18.94 -9.41 -4.98
N PRO A 147 18.80 -10.72 -5.24
CA PRO A 147 17.59 -11.44 -4.86
C PRO A 147 17.54 -11.72 -3.35
N ASN A 148 16.36 -12.00 -2.80
CA ASN A 148 16.14 -12.30 -1.39
C ASN A 148 16.32 -13.80 -1.07
N PRO A 149 17.48 -14.24 -0.54
CA PRO A 149 17.72 -15.65 -0.25
C PRO A 149 17.03 -16.11 1.05
N TYR A 150 16.56 -15.18 1.90
CA TYR A 150 15.96 -15.52 3.18
C TYR A 150 14.58 -16.16 3.01
N VAL A 151 13.84 -15.70 1.99
CA VAL A 151 12.51 -16.22 1.66
C VAL A 151 12.58 -17.24 0.54
N TYR A 152 13.41 -16.98 -0.48
CA TYR A 152 13.50 -17.79 -1.70
C TYR A 152 14.85 -18.48 -1.78
N ARG A 153 14.89 -19.75 -1.32
CA ARG A 153 16.12 -20.53 -1.14
C ARG A 153 16.86 -20.79 -2.45
N GLU A 154 16.15 -20.85 -3.58
CA GLU A 154 16.79 -21.01 -4.89
C GLU A 154 17.75 -19.87 -5.25
N TYR A 155 17.63 -18.71 -4.59
CA TYR A 155 18.51 -17.56 -4.79
C TYR A 155 19.68 -17.47 -3.80
N GLU A 156 19.90 -18.48 -2.95
CA GLU A 156 20.99 -18.47 -1.94
C GLU A 156 22.38 -18.24 -2.56
N ASN A 157 22.60 -18.74 -3.78
CA ASN A 157 23.86 -18.61 -4.52
C ASN A 157 23.73 -17.72 -5.77
N VAL A 158 22.61 -17.00 -5.95
CA VAL A 158 22.41 -16.12 -7.11
C VAL A 158 22.88 -14.71 -6.74
N PRO A 159 23.95 -14.20 -7.35
CA PRO A 159 24.54 -12.92 -6.94
C PRO A 159 23.68 -11.71 -7.33
N ALA A 160 22.92 -11.83 -8.42
CA ALA A 160 22.09 -10.76 -8.94
C ALA A 160 20.94 -11.30 -9.80
N ILE A 161 19.84 -10.56 -9.77
CA ILE A 161 18.71 -10.68 -10.69
C ILE A 161 18.55 -9.38 -11.47
N THR A 162 18.01 -9.50 -12.68
CA THR A 162 17.68 -8.37 -13.54
C THR A 162 16.19 -8.41 -13.85
N VAL A 163 15.47 -7.34 -13.52
CA VAL A 163 14.11 -7.13 -14.02
C VAL A 163 14.21 -6.32 -15.30
N CYS A 164 13.80 -6.92 -16.41
CA CYS A 164 13.85 -6.34 -17.73
C CYS A 164 12.48 -5.75 -18.06
N PHE A 165 12.41 -4.47 -18.43
CA PHE A 165 11.18 -3.80 -18.85
C PHE A 165 11.24 -3.46 -20.35
N GLU A 166 10.48 -4.20 -21.14
CA GLU A 166 10.49 -4.11 -22.61
C GLU A 166 9.65 -2.94 -23.14
N ASP A 167 10.11 -2.32 -24.23
CA ASP A 167 9.49 -1.13 -24.85
C ASP A 167 9.13 -0.06 -23.80
N CYS A 168 10.07 0.19 -22.87
CA CYS A 168 9.97 1.17 -21.81
C CYS A 168 9.88 2.58 -22.40
N LYS A 169 8.78 3.27 -22.08
CA LYS A 169 8.52 4.65 -22.46
C LYS A 169 9.13 5.65 -21.49
N ARG A 170 9.07 5.34 -20.20
CA ARG A 170 9.60 6.18 -19.13
C ARG A 170 9.69 5.44 -17.82
N TYR A 171 10.60 5.88 -16.96
CA TYR A 171 10.71 5.39 -15.58
C TYR A 171 11.01 6.54 -14.62
N ARG A 172 10.86 6.30 -13.32
CA ARG A 172 11.37 7.17 -12.26
C ARG A 172 11.69 6.35 -11.02
N VAL A 173 12.59 6.86 -10.21
CA VAL A 173 12.90 6.31 -8.89
C VAL A 173 12.52 7.35 -7.86
N THR A 174 11.60 6.99 -6.98
CA THR A 174 11.08 7.89 -5.94
C THR A 174 11.74 7.57 -4.61
N SER A 175 11.91 8.58 -3.76
CA SER A 175 12.44 8.40 -2.39
C SER A 175 11.39 7.88 -1.40
N VAL A 176 10.34 7.25 -1.90
CA VAL A 176 9.30 6.64 -1.06
C VAL A 176 9.94 5.46 -0.34
N ASN A 177 9.80 5.40 0.98
CA ASN A 177 10.24 4.30 1.82
C ASN A 177 9.08 3.70 2.62
N ASP A 178 9.34 2.62 3.35
CA ASP A 178 8.34 1.92 4.13
C ASP A 178 7.70 2.83 5.18
N HIS A 179 8.51 3.62 5.89
CA HIS A 179 8.04 4.59 6.89
C HIS A 179 7.01 5.56 6.30
N GLY A 180 7.34 6.25 5.21
CA GLY A 180 6.42 7.18 4.54
C GLY A 180 5.19 6.48 3.97
N TRP A 181 5.35 5.25 3.48
CA TRP A 181 4.23 4.47 2.96
C TRP A 181 3.23 4.09 4.06
N TYR A 182 3.71 3.56 5.20
CA TYR A 182 2.86 3.20 6.34
C TYR A 182 2.27 4.44 7.04
N ASP A 183 2.92 5.59 6.94
CA ASP A 183 2.44 6.85 7.53
C ASP A 183 1.45 7.61 6.64
N GLY A 184 1.00 7.02 5.51
CA GLY A 184 0.01 7.69 4.66
C GLY A 184 0.58 8.81 3.78
N LEU A 185 1.91 8.97 3.74
CA LEU A 185 2.58 10.13 3.15
C LEU A 185 2.90 9.95 1.65
N CYS A 186 2.40 8.88 1.03
CA CYS A 186 2.72 8.54 -0.35
C CYS A 186 1.44 8.25 -1.14
N ARG A 187 1.51 8.46 -2.47
CA ARG A 187 0.36 8.35 -3.39
C ARG A 187 -0.44 7.05 -3.25
N PHE A 188 0.23 5.92 -3.00
CA PHE A 188 -0.42 4.60 -2.91
C PHE A 188 -0.50 4.05 -1.49
N SER A 189 -0.23 4.86 -0.47
CA SER A 189 -0.41 4.48 0.92
C SER A 189 -1.86 4.10 1.20
N GLY A 190 -2.08 2.93 1.81
CA GLY A 190 -3.41 2.40 2.09
C GLY A 190 -4.15 1.80 0.88
N LEU A 191 -3.63 2.01 -0.34
CA LEU A 191 -4.18 1.45 -1.59
C LEU A 191 -3.42 0.20 -2.04
N ALA A 192 -2.08 0.26 -2.08
CA ALA A 192 -1.28 -0.88 -2.49
C ALA A 192 -1.37 -2.02 -1.44
N PRO A 193 -1.42 -3.30 -1.85
CA PRO A 193 -1.65 -4.41 -0.91
C PRO A 193 -0.55 -4.62 0.14
N SER A 194 0.72 -4.30 -0.18
CA SER A 194 1.89 -4.51 0.70
C SER A 194 3.13 -3.75 0.22
N TRP A 195 3.90 -3.22 1.17
CA TRP A 195 5.26 -2.71 0.95
C TRP A 195 6.25 -3.83 0.61
N GLY A 196 7.26 -3.51 -0.20
CA GLY A 196 8.36 -4.41 -0.55
C GLY A 196 8.05 -5.39 -1.69
N GLU A 197 6.90 -5.23 -2.35
CA GLU A 197 6.44 -6.10 -3.44
C GLU A 197 6.47 -5.37 -4.79
N PHE A 198 6.38 -6.16 -5.85
CA PHE A 198 6.35 -5.72 -7.24
C PHE A 198 4.95 -5.88 -7.84
N TYR A 199 4.39 -4.80 -8.38
CA TYR A 199 3.02 -4.74 -8.88
C TYR A 199 2.94 -4.24 -10.32
N GLU A 200 1.95 -4.76 -11.05
CA GLU A 200 1.31 -4.02 -12.14
C GLU A 200 0.13 -3.20 -11.58
N ILE A 201 0.03 -1.95 -12.02
CA ILE A 201 -1.03 -1.03 -11.64
C ILE A 201 -1.89 -0.72 -12.87
N SER A 202 -3.21 -0.86 -12.72
CA SER A 202 -4.21 -0.48 -13.73
C SER A 202 -5.18 0.57 -13.19
N GLY A 203 -5.82 1.33 -14.07
CA GLY A 203 -6.73 2.43 -13.70
C GLY A 203 -6.01 3.77 -13.61
N ASP A 204 -6.67 4.77 -13.01
CA ASP A 204 -6.06 6.08 -12.78
C ASP A 204 -4.94 5.99 -11.73
N THR A 205 -3.71 6.27 -12.14
CA THR A 205 -2.54 6.24 -11.25
C THR A 205 -2.18 7.60 -10.69
N ARG A 206 -2.88 8.68 -11.08
CA ARG A 206 -2.63 10.07 -10.65
C ARG A 206 -1.14 10.42 -10.65
N ASP A 207 -0.52 10.29 -11.81
CA ASP A 207 0.91 10.59 -11.99
C ASP A 207 1.28 12.03 -11.61
N ASP A 208 0.30 12.94 -11.61
CA ASP A 208 0.39 14.33 -11.15
C ASP A 208 0.70 14.48 -9.65
N MET A 209 0.32 13.51 -8.83
CA MET A 209 0.52 13.57 -7.37
C MET A 209 1.93 13.20 -6.91
N GLN A 210 2.77 12.68 -7.81
CA GLN A 210 4.15 12.33 -7.48
C GLN A 210 5.11 13.31 -8.15
N PRO A 211 5.73 14.24 -7.39
CA PRO A 211 6.57 15.29 -7.95
C PRO A 211 7.86 14.79 -8.60
N THR A 212 8.32 13.57 -8.29
CA THR A 212 9.51 13.01 -8.95
C THR A 212 9.32 12.94 -10.47
N PRO A 213 10.18 13.61 -11.25
CA PRO A 213 10.06 13.67 -12.70
C PRO A 213 10.33 12.32 -13.34
N TRP A 214 9.64 12.06 -14.46
CA TRP A 214 9.89 10.90 -15.29
C TRP A 214 11.13 11.09 -16.16
N VAL A 215 12.00 10.08 -16.20
CA VAL A 215 13.05 9.92 -17.20
C VAL A 215 12.43 9.28 -18.44
N LYS A 216 12.52 9.96 -19.58
CA LYS A 216 11.99 9.46 -20.86
C LYS A 216 12.93 8.43 -21.47
N MET A 217 12.33 7.45 -22.13
CA MET A 217 13.01 6.44 -22.95
C MET A 217 12.35 6.37 -24.33
N GLU A 218 12.90 5.56 -25.23
CA GLU A 218 12.48 5.49 -26.64
C GLU A 218 11.27 4.58 -26.90
N GLY A 219 10.82 3.82 -25.90
CA GLY A 219 9.70 2.92 -26.03
C GLY A 219 8.34 3.62 -26.00
N SER A 220 7.29 2.84 -26.21
CA SER A 220 5.90 3.32 -26.28
C SER A 220 4.95 2.67 -25.28
N GLY A 221 5.46 1.71 -24.50
CA GLY A 221 4.71 0.94 -23.52
C GLY A 221 3.92 1.80 -22.53
N ALA A 222 2.72 1.32 -22.19
CA ALA A 222 1.75 2.05 -21.39
C ALA A 222 1.37 1.35 -20.07
N ARG A 223 1.72 0.07 -19.90
CA ARG A 223 1.47 -0.66 -18.66
C ARG A 223 2.33 -0.07 -17.55
N HIS A 224 1.79 -0.01 -16.33
CA HIS A 224 2.47 0.61 -15.20
C HIS A 224 2.96 -0.46 -14.25
N PHE A 225 4.27 -0.51 -14.07
CA PHE A 225 4.92 -1.35 -13.09
C PHE A 225 5.45 -0.50 -11.93
N HIS A 226 5.28 -1.00 -10.71
CA HIS A 226 5.69 -0.32 -9.48
C HIS A 226 6.36 -1.33 -8.55
N PHE A 227 7.63 -1.11 -8.24
CA PHE A 227 8.40 -1.97 -7.35
C PHE A 227 8.80 -1.19 -6.11
N TYR A 228 8.25 -1.56 -4.96
CA TYR A 228 8.70 -1.08 -3.67
C TYR A 228 9.98 -1.81 -3.26
N LEU A 229 11.07 -1.07 -3.12
CA LEU A 229 12.35 -1.57 -2.64
C LEU A 229 12.52 -1.14 -1.18
N ARG A 230 13.73 -1.21 -0.64
CA ARG A 230 13.99 -0.89 0.77
C ARG A 230 13.68 0.58 1.09
N ASP A 231 14.40 1.50 0.44
CA ASP A 231 14.39 2.93 0.73
C ASP A 231 13.93 3.79 -0.46
N GLU A 232 13.39 3.13 -1.50
CA GLU A 232 12.95 3.75 -2.74
C GLU A 232 11.85 2.93 -3.41
N ALA A 233 11.20 3.53 -4.41
CA ALA A 233 10.30 2.80 -5.30
C ALA A 233 10.61 3.10 -6.77
N LEU A 234 10.76 2.04 -7.57
CA LEU A 234 10.94 2.11 -9.01
C LEU A 234 9.56 2.08 -9.68
N GLU A 235 9.29 3.09 -10.51
CA GLU A 235 8.10 3.13 -11.36
C GLU A 235 8.50 3.10 -12.82
N VAL A 236 7.81 2.27 -13.60
CA VAL A 236 8.10 2.08 -15.02
C VAL A 236 6.81 2.06 -15.83
N LYS A 237 6.80 2.75 -16.98
CA LYS A 237 5.76 2.62 -18.00
C LYS A 237 6.36 1.88 -19.20
N ALA A 238 5.96 0.63 -19.39
CA ALA A 238 6.55 -0.30 -20.36
C ALA A 238 5.49 -1.22 -20.99
N GLN A 239 5.86 -2.02 -21.99
CA GLN A 239 4.95 -2.96 -22.66
C GLN A 239 4.87 -4.30 -21.95
N GLY A 240 5.96 -4.69 -21.29
CA GLY A 240 6.07 -5.95 -20.57
C GLY A 240 7.24 -5.93 -19.60
N TRP A 241 7.35 -7.01 -18.85
CA TRP A 241 8.49 -7.26 -17.98
C TRP A 241 8.89 -8.74 -18.02
N SER A 242 10.14 -9.03 -17.70
CA SER A 242 10.66 -10.37 -17.48
C SER A 242 11.73 -10.37 -16.39
N LEU A 243 12.02 -11.54 -15.82
CA LEU A 243 13.08 -11.74 -14.84
C LEU A 243 14.20 -12.58 -15.45
N GLU A 244 15.43 -12.12 -15.30
CA GLU A 244 16.63 -12.87 -15.65
C GLU A 244 17.50 -13.09 -14.43
N THR A 245 18.03 -14.30 -14.27
CA THR A 245 19.05 -14.64 -13.27
C THR A 245 20.41 -14.66 -13.94
N LYS A 246 21.41 -13.99 -13.36
CA LYS A 246 22.80 -14.18 -13.78
C LYS A 246 23.33 -15.45 -13.12
N ASN A 247 23.58 -16.49 -13.94
CA ASN A 247 24.32 -17.69 -13.54
C ASN A 247 25.80 -17.40 -13.35
#